data_AF-A0A7V5CJM2-F1
#
_entry.id   AF-A0A7V5CJM2-F1
#
_cell.length_a   1.000
_cell.length_b   1.000
_cell.length_c   1.000
_cell.angle_alpha   90.00
_cell.angle_beta   90.00
_cell.angle_gamma   90.00
#
_symmetry.space_group_name_H-M   'P 1'
#
loop_
_entity.id
_entity.type
_entity.pdbx_description
1 polymer ?
#
loop_
_entity_poly.entity_id
_entity_poly.type
_entity_poly.pdbx_seq_one_letter_code
_entity_poly.pdbx_strand_id
1 'polypeptide(L)'
;MRSTVISILIGLVIIGAVGFGGYYIVNKLRASADIESGATIANTDLNKDGKTDALDLNMLVNAISSKSKDAKFDLNRDGKLDSLDLNVLISHYKK
;
A
#
# COMPACT_ATOMS: atom_id res chain seq x y z
N MET A 1 8.60 54.04 21.14
CA MET A 1 7.66 52.93 21.42
C MET A 1 6.96 52.34 20.17
N ARG A 2 7.39 52.63 18.93
CA ARG A 2 6.68 52.15 17.69
C ARG A 2 7.32 50.92 17.01
N SER A 3 8.55 50.54 17.37
CA SER A 3 9.29 49.43 16.73
C SER A 3 8.98 48.04 17.33
N THR A 4 8.56 47.98 18.59
CA THR A 4 8.26 46.72 19.29
C THR A 4 7.01 46.04 18.72
N VAL A 5 5.98 46.83 18.36
CA VAL A 5 4.70 46.30 17.83
C VAL A 5 4.86 45.73 16.42
N ILE A 6 5.71 46.35 15.58
CA ILE A 6 5.97 45.91 14.20
C ILE A 6 6.77 44.60 14.19
N SER A 7 7.73 44.44 15.13
CA SER A 7 8.55 43.24 15.23
C SER A 7 7.73 42.02 15.72
N ILE A 8 6.79 42.24 16.64
CA ILE A 8 5.86 41.19 17.11
C ILE A 8 4.90 40.75 15.99
N LEU A 9 4.40 41.69 15.19
CA LEU A 9 3.54 41.38 14.03
C LEU A 9 4.26 40.57 12.96
N ILE A 10 5.52 40.90 12.63
CA ILE A 10 6.32 40.14 11.66
C ILE A 10 6.65 38.75 12.19
N GLY A 11 6.99 38.62 13.48
CA GLY A 11 7.25 37.32 14.12
C GLY A 11 6.02 36.39 14.11
N LEU A 12 4.82 36.92 14.38
CA LEU A 12 3.58 36.14 14.34
C LEU A 12 3.19 35.70 12.93
N VAL A 13 3.43 36.53 11.91
CA VAL A 13 3.18 36.17 10.50
C VAL A 13 4.09 35.03 10.04
N ILE A 14 5.36 35.02 10.47
CA ILE A 14 6.31 33.95 10.12
C ILE A 14 5.95 32.63 10.82
N ILE A 15 5.58 32.66 12.10
CA ILE A 15 5.17 31.46 12.84
C ILE A 15 3.86 30.89 12.27
N GLY A 16 2.92 31.75 11.88
CA GLY A 16 1.69 31.34 11.20
C GLY A 16 1.95 30.72 9.82
N ALA A 17 2.82 31.32 9.00
CA ALA A 17 3.12 30.79 7.66
C ALA A 17 3.92 29.47 7.69
N VAL A 18 4.91 29.35 8.57
CA VAL A 18 5.74 28.13 8.69
C VAL A 18 4.98 27.03 9.42
N GLY A 19 4.24 27.36 10.48
CA GLY A 19 3.44 26.41 11.25
C GLY A 19 2.22 25.92 10.49
N PHE A 20 1.41 26.82 9.92
CA PHE A 20 0.20 26.46 9.17
C PHE A 20 0.53 25.90 7.79
N GLY A 21 1.47 26.50 7.06
CA GLY A 21 1.93 26.02 5.76
C GLY A 21 2.66 24.69 5.85
N GLY A 22 3.57 24.54 6.82
CA GLY A 22 4.25 23.27 7.10
C GLY A 22 3.29 22.17 7.54
N TYR A 23 2.34 22.48 8.43
CA TYR A 23 1.31 21.54 8.88
C TYR A 23 0.38 21.10 7.72
N TYR A 24 -0.11 22.03 6.89
CA TYR A 24 -0.95 21.70 5.74
C TYR A 24 -0.20 20.85 4.70
N ILE A 25 1.07 21.16 4.43
CA ILE A 25 1.89 20.41 3.50
C ILE A 25 2.18 19.00 4.04
N VAL A 26 2.56 18.86 5.31
CA VAL A 26 2.82 17.55 5.91
C VAL A 26 1.55 16.70 6.00
N ASN A 27 0.40 17.29 6.34
CA ASN A 27 -0.86 16.53 6.42
C ASN A 27 -1.38 16.12 5.03
N LYS A 28 -1.16 16.95 4.00
CA LYS A 28 -1.50 16.63 2.61
C LYS A 28 -0.51 15.63 1.96
N LEU A 29 0.76 15.66 2.35
CA LEU A 29 1.77 14.70 1.91
C LEU A 29 1.69 13.36 2.65
N ARG A 30 1.26 13.34 3.92
CA ARG A 30 0.97 12.10 4.66
C ARG A 30 -0.19 11.32 4.06
N ALA A 31 -1.21 12.00 3.56
CA ALA A 31 -2.29 11.40 2.79
C ALA A 31 -1.84 10.79 1.43
N SER A 32 -0.57 10.95 1.05
CA SER A 32 0.06 10.31 -0.12
C SER A 32 1.31 9.49 0.24
N ALA A 33 1.66 9.42 1.53
CA ALA A 33 2.71 8.55 2.06
C ALA A 33 2.15 7.26 2.65
N ASP A 34 0.83 7.11 2.67
CA ASP A 34 0.22 5.85 2.29
C ASP A 34 0.59 5.64 0.82
N ILE A 35 1.85 5.27 0.59
CA ILE A 35 2.17 4.33 -0.47
C ILE A 35 1.15 3.26 -0.23
N GLU A 36 0.14 3.26 -1.10
CA GLU A 36 -0.62 2.11 -1.48
C GLU A 36 0.37 0.95 -1.45
N SER A 37 0.45 0.28 -0.29
CA SER A 37 0.89 -1.07 -0.26
C SER A 37 -0.04 -1.67 -1.29
N GLY A 38 0.53 -2.00 -2.45
CA GLY A 38 -0.17 -2.66 -3.53
C GLY A 38 -0.69 -4.03 -3.11
N ALA A 39 -0.98 -4.25 -1.83
CA ALA A 39 -2.16 -4.94 -1.36
C ALA A 39 -3.45 -4.34 -1.96
N THR A 40 -3.53 -4.29 -3.30
CA THR A 40 -4.58 -5.04 -3.96
C THR A 40 -4.83 -6.25 -3.09
N ILE A 41 -6.01 -6.38 -2.51
CA ILE A 41 -6.35 -7.56 -1.72
C ILE A 41 -6.14 -8.75 -2.67
N ALA A 42 -4.98 -9.40 -2.55
CA ALA A 42 -4.62 -10.52 -3.38
C ALA A 42 -5.65 -11.58 -3.00
N ASN A 43 -6.42 -12.04 -3.98
CA ASN A 43 -7.42 -13.05 -3.72
C ASN A 43 -6.70 -14.40 -3.61
N THR A 44 -6.11 -14.65 -2.44
CA THR A 44 -5.31 -15.84 -2.13
C THR A 44 -6.18 -17.07 -1.83
N ASP A 45 -7.49 -16.87 -1.65
CA ASP A 45 -8.52 -17.92 -1.64
C ASP A 45 -8.93 -18.24 -3.08
N LEU A 46 -8.15 -19.14 -3.70
CA LEU A 46 -8.27 -19.52 -5.11
C LEU A 46 -9.43 -20.50 -5.32
N ASN A 47 -9.75 -21.32 -4.32
CA ASN A 47 -10.86 -22.28 -4.36
C ASN A 47 -12.20 -21.70 -3.84
N LYS A 48 -12.19 -20.51 -3.25
CA LYS A 48 -13.33 -19.77 -2.67
C LYS A 48 -13.98 -20.48 -1.48
N ASP A 49 -13.20 -21.19 -0.68
CA ASP A 49 -13.68 -21.88 0.52
C ASP A 49 -13.66 -21.00 1.79
N GLY A 50 -13.22 -19.75 1.65
CA GLY A 50 -13.12 -18.77 2.72
C GLY A 50 -11.80 -18.82 3.49
N LYS A 51 -10.83 -19.64 3.06
CA LYS A 51 -9.50 -19.78 3.67
C LYS A 51 -8.41 -19.59 2.63
N THR A 52 -7.18 -19.47 3.12
CA THR A 52 -5.98 -19.50 2.28
C THR A 52 -5.09 -20.56 2.88
N ASP A 53 -5.12 -21.74 2.28
CA ASP A 53 -4.49 -22.94 2.81
C ASP A 53 -3.74 -23.77 1.73
N ALA A 54 -3.41 -25.01 2.07
CA ALA A 54 -2.64 -25.90 1.20
C ALA A 54 -3.33 -26.20 -0.14
N LEU A 55 -4.67 -26.13 -0.20
CA LEU A 55 -5.42 -26.32 -1.43
C LEU A 55 -5.15 -25.18 -2.41
N ASP A 56 -5.15 -23.93 -1.94
CA ASP A 56 -4.84 -22.77 -2.78
C ASP A 56 -3.39 -22.80 -3.26
N LEU A 57 -2.46 -23.17 -2.36
CA LEU A 57 -1.05 -23.35 -2.74
C LEU A 57 -0.90 -24.39 -3.85
N ASN A 58 -1.56 -25.54 -3.73
CA ASN A 58 -1.51 -26.59 -4.74
C ASN A 58 -2.14 -26.15 -6.07
N MET A 59 -3.23 -25.36 -6.02
CA MET A 59 -3.82 -24.77 -7.22
C MET A 59 -2.86 -23.82 -7.93
N LEU A 60 -2.17 -22.96 -7.18
CA LEU A 60 -1.21 -22.01 -7.74
C LEU A 60 0.02 -22.71 -8.33
N VAL A 61 0.57 -23.71 -7.65
CA VAL A 61 1.69 -24.52 -8.17
C VAL A 61 1.31 -25.24 -9.47
N ASN A 62 0.12 -25.82 -9.52
CA ASN A 62 -0.38 -26.46 -10.75
C ASN A 62 -0.60 -25.44 -11.88
N ALA A 63 -1.06 -24.23 -11.56
CA ALA A 63 -1.23 -23.15 -12.53
C ALA A 63 0.12 -22.69 -13.11
N ILE A 64 1.15 -22.53 -12.28
CA ILE A 64 2.52 -22.21 -12.71
C ILE A 64 3.07 -23.33 -13.60
N SER A 65 2.95 -24.60 -13.17
CA SER A 65 3.44 -25.74 -13.93
C SER A 65 2.75 -25.92 -15.28
N SER A 66 1.47 -25.57 -15.38
CA SER A 66 0.70 -25.63 -16.62
C SER A 66 0.80 -24.36 -17.47
N LYS A 67 1.52 -23.33 -17.00
CA LYS A 67 1.60 -22.00 -17.62
C LYS A 67 0.21 -21.42 -17.90
N SER A 68 -0.65 -21.50 -16.89
CA SER A 68 -2.00 -20.93 -16.93
C SER A 68 -1.95 -19.45 -17.31
N LYS A 69 -2.94 -19.01 -18.08
CA LYS A 69 -3.15 -17.60 -18.45
C LYS A 69 -4.30 -16.96 -17.69
N ASP A 70 -4.88 -17.70 -16.73
CA ASP A 70 -5.97 -17.20 -15.91
C ASP A 70 -5.40 -16.17 -14.92
N ALA A 71 -5.84 -14.93 -15.06
CA ALA A 71 -5.38 -13.79 -14.28
C ALA A 71 -5.64 -13.93 -12.77
N LYS A 72 -6.50 -14.87 -12.34
CA LYS A 72 -6.70 -15.13 -10.92
C LYS A 72 -5.45 -15.68 -10.21
N PHE A 73 -4.51 -16.25 -10.96
CA PHE A 73 -3.28 -16.81 -10.41
C PHE A 73 -2.11 -15.80 -10.39
N ASP A 74 -2.23 -14.70 -11.12
CA ASP A 74 -1.33 -13.53 -11.07
C ASP A 74 -1.73 -12.67 -9.86
N LEU A 75 -1.24 -13.07 -8.69
CA LEU A 75 -1.63 -12.52 -7.40
C LEU A 75 -0.99 -11.16 -7.14
N ASN A 76 0.21 -10.92 -7.68
CA ASN A 76 0.90 -9.64 -7.58
C ASN A 76 0.52 -8.65 -8.70
N ARG A 77 -0.26 -9.09 -9.70
CA ARG A 77 -0.73 -8.34 -10.86
C ARG A 77 0.40 -7.76 -11.71
N ASP A 78 1.53 -8.46 -11.81
CA ASP A 78 2.67 -8.04 -12.61
C ASP A 78 2.59 -8.51 -14.08
N GLY A 79 1.53 -9.26 -14.43
CA GLY A 79 1.28 -9.80 -15.75
C GLY A 79 2.00 -11.12 -16.03
N LYS A 80 2.64 -11.71 -15.01
CA LYS A 80 3.29 -13.01 -15.08
C LYS A 80 2.70 -13.94 -14.03
N LEU A 81 2.79 -15.22 -14.33
CA LEU A 81 2.47 -16.27 -13.37
C LEU A 81 3.78 -16.97 -13.01
N ASP A 82 4.34 -16.61 -11.86
CA ASP A 82 5.64 -17.11 -11.42
C ASP A 82 5.77 -17.26 -9.89
N SER A 83 7.00 -17.46 -9.42
CA SER A 83 7.26 -17.69 -8.00
C SER A 83 6.95 -16.48 -7.09
N LEU A 84 6.84 -15.27 -7.65
CA LEU A 84 6.46 -14.09 -6.89
C LEU A 84 5.01 -14.18 -6.42
N ASP A 85 4.13 -14.83 -7.19
CA ASP A 85 2.75 -15.11 -6.78
C ASP A 85 2.68 -16.05 -5.57
N LEU A 86 3.58 -17.04 -5.51
CA LEU A 86 3.68 -17.94 -4.36
C LEU A 86 4.00 -17.17 -3.08
N ASN A 87 4.87 -16.16 -3.16
CA ASN A 87 5.21 -15.34 -2.00
C ASN A 87 4.00 -14.57 -1.47
N VAL A 88 3.15 -14.06 -2.38
CA VAL A 88 1.89 -13.39 -2.01
C VAL A 88 0.95 -14.37 -1.32
N LEU A 89 0.81 -15.59 -1.83
CA LEU A 89 -0.05 -16.59 -1.19
C LEU A 89 0.47 -16.99 0.20
N ILE A 90 1.78 -17.18 0.34
CA ILE A 90 2.42 -17.56 1.61
C ILE A 90 2.27 -16.46 2.66
N SER A 91 2.33 -15.18 2.28
CA SER A 91 2.15 -14.08 3.24
C SER A 91 0.72 -13.99 3.82
N HIS A 92 -0.26 -14.60 3.14
CA HIS A 92 -1.64 -14.70 3.60
C HIS A 92 -2.02 -16.09 4.11
N TYR A 93 -1.08 -17.05 4.09
CA TYR A 93 -1.32 -18.43 4.51
C TYR A 93 -1.67 -18.51 5.99
N LYS A 94 -2.89 -18.96 6.28
CA LYS A 94 -3.36 -19.19 7.64
C LYS A 94 -3.16 -20.67 7.98
N LYS A 95 -2.45 -20.91 9.08
CA LYS A 95 -2.30 -22.26 9.66
C LYS A 95 -3.60 -22.76 10.26
#